data_AF-A0A7J4KKY8-F1
#
_entry.id   AF-A0A7J4KKY8-F1
#
_cell.length_a   1.000
_cell.length_b   1.000
_cell.length_c   1.000
_cell.angle_alpha   90.00
_cell.angle_beta   90.00
_cell.angle_gamma   90.00
#
_symmetry.space_group_name_H-M   'P 1'
#
loop_
_entity.id
_entity.type
_entity.pdbx_description
1 polymer ?
#
loop_
_entity_poly.entity_id
_entity_poly.type
_entity_poly.pdbx_seq_one_letter_code
_entity_poly.pdbx_strand_id
1 'polypeptide(L)' 'GKGKMRGRRYRIPKSILIVSLKEGLQKSSENLSGVDITKPQHLNIELLAPGGIAGRLTVFTKSALTKLGGAK' A
#
# COMPACT_ATOMS: atom_id res chain seq x y z
N GLY A 1 -7.50 -9.26 23.96
CA GLY A 1 -8.53 -10.33 23.88
C GLY A 1 -7.98 -11.61 23.28
N LYS A 2 -8.85 -12.61 22.99
CA LYS A 2 -8.48 -13.96 22.50
C LYS A 2 -7.60 -13.96 21.22
N GLY A 3 -7.68 -12.92 20.38
CA GLY A 3 -6.82 -12.76 19.21
C GLY A 3 -5.32 -12.72 19.52
N LYS A 4 -4.93 -12.21 20.69
CA LYS A 4 -3.53 -12.20 21.16
C LYS A 4 -3.00 -13.62 21.37
N MET A 5 -3.83 -14.54 21.86
CA MET A 5 -3.49 -15.96 22.01
C MET A 5 -3.45 -16.72 20.67
N ARG A 6 -4.11 -16.19 19.63
CA ARG A 6 -4.11 -16.75 18.26
C ARG A 6 -3.04 -16.12 17.35
N GLY A 7 -1.94 -15.61 17.93
CA GLY A 7 -0.81 -15.04 17.17
C GLY A 7 -0.99 -13.61 16.64
N ARG A 8 -2.14 -12.96 16.83
CA ARG A 8 -2.42 -11.58 16.36
C ARG A 8 -2.22 -10.58 17.49
N ARG A 9 -1.03 -10.59 18.10
CA ARG A 9 -0.71 -9.78 19.29
C ARG A 9 -0.55 -8.28 18.96
N TYR A 10 0.08 -7.97 17.83
CA TYR A 10 0.37 -6.62 17.41
C TYR A 10 -0.46 -6.24 16.18
N ARG A 11 -0.88 -4.97 16.13
CA ARG A 11 -1.52 -4.37 14.95
C ARG A 11 -0.71 -3.16 14.55
N ILE A 12 -0.34 -3.09 13.28
CA ILE A 12 0.38 -1.96 12.70
C ILE A 12 -0.64 -1.10 11.96
N PRO A 13 -0.74 0.21 12.24
CA PRO A 13 -1.63 1.10 11.49
C PRO A 13 -1.16 1.20 10.04
N LYS A 14 -2.11 1.38 9.12
CA LYS A 14 -1.81 1.60 7.71
C LYS A 14 -1.47 3.07 7.50
N SER A 15 -0.29 3.33 6.94
CA SER A 15 0.17 4.67 6.60
C SER A 15 0.03 4.88 5.09
N ILE A 16 1.12 5.23 4.42
CA ILE A 16 1.14 5.61 3.02
C ILE A 16 1.06 4.36 2.13
N LEU A 17 0.36 4.49 1.00
CA LEU A 17 0.42 3.55 -0.10
C LEU A 17 1.31 4.15 -1.20
N ILE A 18 2.28 3.40 -1.70
CA ILE A 18 3.11 3.83 -2.82
C ILE A 18 2.81 2.93 -4.02
N VAL A 19 2.46 3.53 -5.15
CA VAL A 19 2.17 2.82 -6.39
C VAL A 19 3.28 3.11 -7.38
N SER A 20 4.04 2.07 -7.73
CA SER A 20 5.22 2.21 -8.58
C SER A 20 5.46 0.99 -9.46
N LEU A 21 6.02 1.25 -10.65
CA LEU A 21 6.55 0.21 -11.55
C LEU A 21 8.07 0.00 -11.35
N LYS A 22 8.73 0.83 -10.54
CA LYS A 22 10.18 0.79 -10.35
C LYS A 22 10.58 -0.41 -9.49
N GLU A 23 11.48 -1.23 -10.01
CA GLU A 23 12.06 -2.35 -9.28
C GLU A 23 13.03 -1.87 -8.18
N GLY A 24 13.17 -2.65 -7.12
CA GLY A 24 14.03 -2.32 -5.97
C GLY A 24 13.41 -1.41 -4.91
N LEU A 25 12.36 -0.65 -5.24
CA LEU A 25 11.65 0.21 -4.28
C LEU A 25 11.03 -0.61 -3.14
N GLN A 26 10.48 -1.79 -3.48
CA GLN A 26 9.92 -2.73 -2.51
C GLN A 26 10.95 -3.11 -1.44
N LYS A 27 12.16 -3.51 -1.86
CA LYS A 27 13.25 -3.89 -0.95
C LYS A 27 13.69 -2.73 -0.06
N SER A 28 13.73 -1.51 -0.59
CA SER A 28 14.17 -0.33 0.18
C SER A 28 13.16 0.12 1.24
N SER A 29 11.86 -0.13 1.03
CA SER A 29 10.82 0.39 1.93
C SER A 29 10.14 -0.68 2.79
N GLU A 30 10.49 -1.96 2.61
CA GLU A 30 9.92 -3.07 3.39
C GLU A 30 10.17 -2.94 4.90
N ASN A 31 11.24 -2.25 5.32
CA ASN A 31 11.54 -1.98 6.72
C ASN A 31 10.72 -0.82 7.32
N LEU A 32 9.97 -0.06 6.51
CA LEU A 32 9.15 1.05 7.00
C LEU A 32 7.80 0.54 7.51
N SER A 33 7.47 0.89 8.75
CA SER A 33 6.23 0.42 9.37
C SER A 33 4.99 1.05 8.73
N GLY A 34 4.03 0.21 8.34
CA GLY A 34 2.73 0.62 7.82
C GLY A 34 2.72 1.12 6.37
N VAL A 35 3.89 1.21 5.73
CA VAL A 35 4.03 1.59 4.31
C VAL A 35 3.80 0.37 3.44
N ASP A 36 2.87 0.46 2.49
CA ASP A 36 2.65 -0.61 1.51
C ASP A 36 3.13 -0.13 0.12
N ILE A 37 3.82 -0.99 -0.62
CA ILE A 37 4.21 -0.74 -2.02
C ILE A 37 3.49 -1.71 -2.91
N THR A 38 2.89 -1.20 -3.99
CA THR A 38 2.15 -2.03 -4.95
C THR A 38 2.40 -1.59 -6.38
N LYS A 39 2.24 -2.54 -7.31
CA LYS A 39 2.26 -2.26 -8.75
C LYS A 39 0.85 -1.83 -9.20
N PRO A 40 0.73 -0.98 -10.23
CA PRO A 40 -0.57 -0.56 -10.77
C PRO A 40 -1.53 -1.72 -11.10
N GLN A 41 -0.99 -2.86 -11.54
CA GLN A 41 -1.78 -4.04 -11.94
C GLN A 41 -2.33 -4.85 -10.75
N HIS A 42 -1.80 -4.66 -9.55
CA HIS A 42 -2.18 -5.39 -8.34
C HIS A 42 -2.91 -4.51 -7.33
N LEU A 43 -3.50 -3.42 -7.81
CA LEU A 43 -4.11 -2.41 -6.97
C LEU A 43 -5.52 -2.86 -6.57
N ASN A 44 -5.73 -3.08 -5.27
CA ASN A 44 -6.96 -3.66 -4.72
C ASN A 44 -7.69 -2.68 -3.78
N ILE A 45 -8.98 -2.93 -3.55
CA ILE A 45 -9.83 -2.11 -2.67
C ILE A 45 -9.29 -2.03 -1.23
N GLU A 46 -8.76 -3.12 -0.69
CA GLU A 46 -8.24 -3.17 0.69
C GLU A 46 -7.01 -2.28 0.89
N LEU A 47 -6.25 -2.05 -0.18
CA LEU A 47 -5.07 -1.20 -0.15
C LEU A 47 -5.44 0.27 -0.18
N LEU A 48 -6.44 0.64 -0.99
CA LEU A 48 -6.95 2.01 -1.11
C LEU A 48 -7.85 2.43 0.05
N ALA A 49 -8.63 1.49 0.58
CA ALA A 49 -9.64 1.73 1.61
C ALA A 49 -9.51 0.71 2.75
N PRO A 50 -8.44 0.76 3.56
CA PRO A 50 -8.24 -0.17 4.66
C PRO A 50 -9.37 -0.02 5.69
N GLY A 51 -10.09 -1.11 5.95
CA GLY A 51 -11.26 -1.10 6.84
C GLY A 51 -12.51 -0.43 6.24
N GLY A 52 -12.56 -0.21 4.92
CA GLY A 52 -13.70 0.38 4.23
C GLY A 52 -13.74 1.91 4.22
N ILE A 53 -12.70 2.57 4.74
CA ILE A 53 -12.57 4.03 4.74
C ILE A 53 -11.76 4.45 3.52
N ALA A 54 -12.38 5.15 2.57
CA ALA A 54 -11.70 5.67 1.39
C ALA A 54 -10.75 6.83 1.73
N GLY A 55 -9.81 7.12 0.83
CA GLY A 55 -8.92 8.28 0.95
C GLY A 55 -7.60 7.99 1.68
N ARG A 56 -7.05 6.79 1.53
CA ARG A 56 -5.67 6.53 1.99
C ARG A 56 -4.68 7.40 1.21
N LEU A 57 -3.75 8.04 1.93
CA LEU A 57 -2.67 8.82 1.33
C LEU A 57 -1.84 7.94 0.38
N THR A 58 -1.95 8.21 -0.92
CA THR A 58 -1.37 7.38 -1.98
C THR A 58 -0.42 8.20 -2.84
N VAL A 59 0.82 7.73 -2.99
CA VAL A 59 1.85 8.35 -3.83
C VAL A 59 1.99 7.55 -5.11
N PHE A 60 1.71 8.18 -6.24
CA PHE A 60 1.87 7.58 -7.57
C PHE A 60 3.17 8.06 -8.21
N THR A 61 3.96 7.13 -8.75
CA THR A 61 5.05 7.51 -9.66
C THR A 61 4.49 7.87 -11.03
N LYS A 62 5.21 8.72 -11.77
CA LYS A 62 4.78 9.16 -13.11
C LYS A 62 4.48 7.99 -14.05
N SER A 63 5.33 6.96 -14.05
CA SER A 63 5.13 5.76 -14.87
C SER A 63 3.91 4.94 -14.44
N ALA A 64 3.65 4.84 -13.13
CA ALA A 64 2.46 4.19 -12.61
C ALA A 64 1.18 4.92 -13.04
N LEU A 65 1.19 6.26 -12.97
CA LEU A 65 0.04 7.09 -13.36
C LEU A 65 -0.27 6.98 -14.85
N THR A 66 0.75 7.01 -15.71
CA THR A 66 0.58 6.79 -17.15
C THR A 66 -0.04 5.43 -17.44
N LYS A 67 0.37 4.38 -16.72
CA LYS A 67 -0.17 3.03 -16.92
C LYS A 67 -1.62 2.88 -16.47
N LEU A 68 -2.05 3.67 -15.49
CA LEU A 68 -3.46 3.74 -15.05
C LEU A 68 -4.34 4.57 -15.98
N GLY A 69 -3.77 5.25 -16.99
CA GLY A 69 -4.51 6.11 -17.91
C GLY A 69 -4.73 7.53 -17.40
N GLY A 70 -4.09 7.92 -16.29
CA GLY A 70 -4.23 9.25 -15.69
C GLY A 70 -3.38 10.35 -16.34
N ALA A 71 -2.54 10.01 -17.32
CA ALA A 71 -1.76 10.98 -18.08
C ALA A 71 -2.18 10.89 -19.56
N LYS A 72 -2.93 11.90 -20.02
CA LYS A 72 -2.84 12.38 -21.41
C LYS A 72 -1.79 13.48 -21.45
#